data_AF-A0A958CLZ0-F1
#
_entry.id   AF-A0A958CLZ0-F1
#
_cell.length_a   1.000
_cell.length_b   1.000
_cell.length_c   1.000
_cell.angle_alpha   90.00
_cell.angle_beta   90.00
_cell.angle_gamma   90.00
#
_symmetry.space_group_name_H-M   'P 1'
#
loop_
_entity.id
_entity.type
_entity.pdbx_description
1 polymer ?
#
loop_
_entity_poly.entity_id
_entity_poly.type
_entity_poly.pdbx_seq_one_letter_code
_entity_poly.pdbx_strand_id
1 'polypeptide(L)'
;MTVQDVTLSETPEAAPPRFSVWRSIKIGAFHIGSSMTDVLLSGIWNRVMITDLGVVAWPVSLLLAARYFLSPLAIWAGHQSDTHPIFGTRRTWYIWL
;
A
#
# COMPACT_ATOMS: atom_id res chain seq x y z
N MET A 1 -18.84 -6.81 -54.93
CA MET A 1 -19.19 -5.47 -54.42
C MET A 1 -20.41 -5.70 -53.53
N THR A 2 -20.24 -5.98 -52.24
CA THR A 2 -20.14 -4.95 -51.20
C THR A 2 -19.41 -5.50 -49.96
N VAL A 3 -18.28 -4.88 -49.63
CA VAL A 3 -17.55 -5.05 -48.36
C VAL A 3 -17.68 -3.72 -47.62
N GLN A 4 -18.66 -3.62 -46.74
CA GLN A 4 -18.97 -2.52 -45.81
C GLN A 4 -20.32 -2.94 -45.22
N ASP A 5 -20.42 -3.47 -44.00
CA ASP A 5 -20.57 -2.64 -42.80
C ASP A 5 -20.32 -3.49 -41.54
N VAL A 6 -19.08 -3.94 -41.32
CA VAL A 6 -18.64 -4.28 -39.96
C VAL A 6 -18.21 -2.96 -39.33
N THR A 7 -19.19 -2.21 -38.82
CA THR A 7 -18.97 -1.08 -37.94
C THR A 7 -18.26 -1.57 -36.69
N LEU A 8 -16.93 -1.58 -36.72
CA LEU A 8 -16.11 -1.61 -35.52
C LEU A 8 -16.55 -0.39 -34.70
N SER A 9 -17.36 -0.64 -33.68
CA SER A 9 -17.65 0.33 -32.64
C SER A 9 -16.31 0.70 -32.01
N GLU A 10 -15.72 1.81 -32.49
CA GLU A 10 -14.59 2.45 -31.84
C GLU A 10 -15.03 2.77 -30.41
N THR A 11 -14.69 1.86 -29.50
CA THR A 11 -14.77 2.15 -28.07
C THR A 11 -13.74 3.27 -27.87
N PRO A 12 -14.12 4.44 -27.34
CA PRO A 12 -13.17 5.53 -27.17
C PRO A 12 -12.04 5.00 -26.30
N GLU A 13 -10.85 4.85 -26.88
CA GLU A 13 -9.66 4.42 -26.15
C GLU A 13 -9.42 5.49 -25.07
N ALA A 14 -9.73 5.14 -23.83
CA ALA A 14 -9.67 6.06 -22.71
C ALA A 14 -8.25 6.60 -22.59
N ALA A 15 -8.10 7.91 -22.81
CA ALA A 15 -6.80 8.58 -22.80
C ALA A 15 -6.01 8.20 -21.53
N PRO A 16 -4.71 7.85 -21.66
CA PRO A 16 -3.93 7.35 -20.53
C PRO A 16 -3.93 8.39 -19.39
N PRO A 17 -4.09 7.96 -18.13
CA PRO A 17 -4.10 8.86 -17.00
C PRO A 17 -2.79 9.67 -16.98
N ARG A 18 -2.90 10.99 -17.21
CA ARG A 18 -1.74 11.87 -17.19
C ARG A 18 -1.26 12.04 -15.76
N PHE A 19 -0.20 11.33 -15.39
CA PHE A 19 0.45 11.49 -14.10
C PHE A 19 1.19 12.84 -14.06
N SER A 20 0.71 13.75 -13.21
CA SER A 20 1.43 14.99 -12.92
C SER A 20 2.69 14.65 -12.11
N VAL A 21 3.86 15.05 -12.61
CA VAL A 21 5.16 14.89 -11.92
C VAL A 21 5.09 15.44 -10.48
N TRP A 22 4.39 16.55 -10.29
CA TRP A 22 4.17 17.16 -8.97
C TRP A 22 3.39 16.26 -8.01
N ARG A 23 2.39 15.51 -8.51
CA ARG A 23 1.62 14.58 -7.69
C ARG A 23 2.47 13.40 -7.25
N SER A 24 3.32 12.88 -8.13
CA SER A 24 4.26 11.80 -7.81
C SER A 24 5.26 12.23 -6.74
N ILE A 25 5.79 13.46 -6.82
CA ILE A 25 6.69 14.01 -5.79
C ILE A 25 5.97 14.12 -4.44
N LYS A 26 4.73 14.61 -4.40
CA LYS A 26 3.96 14.69 -3.15
C LYS A 26 3.72 13.33 -2.50
N ILE A 27 3.35 12.32 -3.29
CA ILE A 27 3.13 10.95 -2.80
C ILE A 27 4.46 10.33 -2.35
N GLY A 28 5.52 10.52 -3.13
CA GLY A 28 6.87 10.06 -2.80
C GLY A 28 7.41 10.67 -1.52
N ALA A 29 7.22 11.96 -1.28
CA ALA A 29 7.65 12.64 -0.06
C ALA A 29 6.98 12.06 1.19
N PHE A 30 5.68 11.76 1.12
CA PHE A 30 4.96 11.09 2.21
C PHE A 30 5.53 9.68 2.46
N HIS A 31 5.76 8.92 1.40
CA HIS A 31 6.29 7.55 1.49
C HIS A 31 7.72 7.51 2.05
N ILE A 32 8.57 8.45 1.64
CA ILE A 32 9.93 8.58 2.18
C ILE A 32 9.87 8.91 3.67
N GLY A 33 9.01 9.86 4.08
CA GLY A 33 8.83 10.23 5.48
C GLY A 33 8.41 9.05 6.35
N SER A 34 7.34 8.34 5.96
CA SER A 34 6.86 7.19 6.73
C SER A 34 7.88 6.05 6.80
N SER A 35 8.55 5.75 5.68
CA SER A 35 9.58 4.71 5.63
C SER A 35 10.79 5.08 6.49
N MET A 36 11.20 6.36 6.49
CA MET A 36 12.32 6.82 7.29
C MET A 36 12.03 6.72 8.79
N THR A 37 10.82 7.10 9.22
CA THR A 37 10.39 6.93 10.61
C THR A 37 10.41 5.46 11.03
N ASP A 38 9.93 4.55 10.17
CA ASP A 38 9.90 3.11 10.45
C ASP A 38 11.31 2.53 10.66
N VAL A 39 12.26 2.88 9.78
CA VAL A 39 13.66 2.43 9.88
C VAL A 39 14.33 2.96 11.15
N LEU A 40 14.16 4.25 11.47
CA LEU A 40 14.73 4.85 12.68
C LEU A 40 14.15 4.22 13.94
N LEU A 41 12.83 4.04 13.98
CA LEU A 41 12.14 3.44 15.11
C LEU A 41 12.63 2.00 15.33
N SER A 42 12.75 1.20 14.26
CA SER A 42 13.31 -0.15 14.36
C SER A 42 14.74 -0.16 14.91
N GLY A 43 15.58 0.81 14.56
CA GLY A 43 16.93 0.96 15.09
C GLY A 43 16.95 1.31 16.58
N ILE A 44 16.08 2.24 17.00
CA ILE A 44 15.90 2.62 18.41
C ILE A 44 15.44 1.41 19.22
N TRP A 45 14.44 0.66 18.75
CA TRP A 45 13.97 -0.54 19.43
C TRP A 45 15.07 -1.57 19.63
N ASN A 46 15.85 -1.88 18.58
CA ASN A 46 16.98 -2.81 18.71
C ASN A 46 18.00 -2.35 19.75
N ARG A 47 18.35 -1.05 19.78
CA ARG A 47 19.26 -0.50 20.78
C ARG A 47 18.67 -0.55 22.19
N VAL A 48 17.46 -0.03 22.39
CA VAL A 48 16.81 0.04 23.71
C VAL A 48 16.62 -1.35 24.30
N MET A 49 16.24 -2.33 23.48
CA MET A 49 16.05 -3.70 23.96
C MET A 49 17.34 -4.35 24.42
N ILE A 50 18.40 -4.27 23.63
CA ILE A 50 19.69 -4.91 23.95
C ILE A 50 20.40 -4.14 25.06
N THR A 51 20.50 -2.82 24.92
CA THR A 51 21.36 -1.97 25.75
C THR A 51 20.68 -1.53 27.04
N ASP A 52 19.42 -1.09 26.97
CA ASP A 52 18.76 -0.45 28.12
C ASP A 52 17.94 -1.47 28.93
N LEU A 53 17.33 -2.47 28.27
CA LEU A 53 16.51 -3.50 28.92
C LEU A 53 17.22 -4.84 29.12
N GLY A 54 18.38 -5.07 28.48
CA GLY A 54 19.11 -6.35 28.54
C GLY A 54 18.33 -7.53 27.94
N VAL A 55 17.29 -7.27 27.16
CA VAL A 55 16.45 -8.28 26.52
C VAL A 55 17.05 -8.64 25.16
N VAL A 56 17.09 -9.94 24.88
CA VAL A 56 17.48 -10.49 23.57
C VAL A 56 16.62 -9.90 22.44
N ALA A 57 17.24 -9.55 21.31
CA ALA A 57 16.60 -8.81 20.20
C ALA A 57 15.51 -9.57 19.41
N TRP A 58 15.19 -10.82 19.79
CA TRP A 58 14.25 -11.65 19.05
C TRP A 58 12.81 -11.08 18.96
N PRO A 59 12.25 -10.32 19.94
CA PRO A 59 10.88 -9.83 19.85
C PRO A 59 10.68 -8.80 18.74
N VAL A 60 11.64 -7.90 18.50
CA VAL A 60 11.58 -6.95 17.36
C VAL A 60 11.68 -7.70 16.04
N SER A 61 12.60 -8.66 15.95
CA SER A 61 12.73 -9.52 14.78
C SER A 61 11.44 -10.31 14.51
N LEU A 62 10.77 -10.79 15.56
CA LEU A 62 9.50 -11.49 15.47
C LEU A 62 8.37 -10.56 14.99
N LEU A 63 8.29 -9.33 15.51
CA LEU A 63 7.34 -8.32 15.06
C LEU A 63 7.54 -7.96 13.58
N LEU A 64 8.79 -7.80 13.15
CA LEU A 64 9.13 -7.59 11.73
C LEU A 64 8.74 -8.81 10.88
N ALA A 65 9.10 -10.02 11.32
CA ALA A 65 8.74 -11.24 10.62
C ALA A 65 7.21 -11.42 10.53
N ALA A 66 6.49 -11.10 11.60
CA ALA A 66 5.03 -11.12 11.62
C ALA A 66 4.43 -10.16 10.58
N ARG A 67 4.98 -8.95 10.42
CA ARG A 67 4.55 -8.01 9.37
C ARG A 67 4.63 -8.64 7.98
N TYR A 68 5.74 -9.30 7.66
CA TYR A 68 5.92 -9.99 6.37
C TYR A 68 5.03 -11.22 6.26
N PHE A 69 4.87 -11.98 7.34
CA PHE A 69 4.01 -13.15 7.39
C PHE A 69 2.53 -12.80 7.17
N LEU A 70 2.09 -11.65 7.69
CA LEU A 70 0.74 -11.11 7.51
C LEU A 70 0.53 -10.45 6.13
N SER A 71 1.56 -10.37 5.27
CA SER A 71 1.46 -9.73 3.94
C SER A 71 0.32 -10.30 3.07
N PRO A 72 0.10 -11.63 2.96
CA PRO A 72 -1.01 -12.18 2.18
C PRO A 72 -2.39 -11.82 2.75
N LEU A 73 -2.49 -11.66 4.08
CA LEU A 73 -3.73 -11.22 4.72
C LEU A 73 -4.06 -9.78 4.35
N ALA A 74 -3.05 -8.92 4.14
CA ALA A 74 -3.27 -7.58 3.63
C ALA A 74 -3.88 -7.57 2.22
N ILE A 75 -3.47 -8.52 1.35
CA ILE A 75 -4.06 -8.68 0.02
C ILE A 75 -5.52 -9.14 0.13
N TRP A 76 -5.79 -10.14 0.98
CA TRP A 76 -7.16 -10.60 1.23
C TRP A 76 -8.05 -9.49 1.81
N ALA A 77 -7.54 -8.71 2.76
CA ALA A 77 -8.23 -7.56 3.32
C ALA A 77 -8.52 -6.49 2.25
N GLY A 78 -7.59 -6.25 1.33
CA GLY A 78 -7.80 -5.38 0.17
C GLY A 78 -8.92 -5.89 -0.74
N HIS A 79 -8.94 -7.20 -1.06
CA HIS A 79 -10.01 -7.82 -1.83
C HIS A 79 -11.37 -7.70 -1.14
N GLN A 80 -11.42 -7.90 0.19
CA GLN A 80 -12.64 -7.70 0.97
C GLN A 80 -13.11 -6.24 0.93
N SER A 81 -12.19 -5.26 1.01
CA SER A 81 -12.55 -3.84 0.93
C SER A 81 -13.15 -3.42 -0.42
N ASP A 82 -12.71 -4.05 -1.52
CA ASP A 82 -13.22 -3.77 -2.86
C ASP A 82 -14.54 -4.51 -3.16
N THR A 83 -14.79 -5.65 -2.50
CA THR A 83 -15.98 -6.50 -2.72
C THR A 83 -17.16 -6.15 -1.79
N HIS A 84 -16.90 -5.78 -0.54
CA HIS A 84 -17.93 -5.45 0.44
C HIS A 84 -17.88 -3.95 0.82
N PRO A 85 -18.62 -3.08 0.10
CA PRO A 85 -18.69 -1.66 0.46
C PRO A 85 -19.47 -1.49 1.78
N ILE A 86 -18.75 -1.27 2.86
CA ILE A 86 -19.35 -0.99 4.17
C ILE A 86 -19.78 0.49 4.19
N PHE A 87 -21.05 0.77 4.45
CA PHE A 87 -21.61 2.13 4.55
C PHE A 87 -21.39 3.06 3.34
N GLY A 88 -21.37 2.53 2.12
CA GLY A 88 -21.34 3.33 0.88
C GLY A 88 -20.02 4.07 0.61
N THR A 89 -19.00 3.89 1.44
CA THR A 89 -17.67 4.51 1.26
C THR A 89 -16.69 3.43 0.83
N ARG A 90 -16.19 3.50 -0.40
CA ARG A 90 -15.39 2.40 -0.98
C ARG A 90 -13.97 2.29 -0.43
N ARG A 91 -13.37 3.34 0.17
CA ARG A 91 -11.91 3.33 0.50
C ARG A 91 -11.46 4.12 1.72
N THR A 92 -12.26 5.04 2.26
CA THR A 92 -11.75 5.97 3.30
C THR A 92 -11.54 5.30 4.67
N TRP A 93 -12.44 4.38 5.05
CA TRP A 93 -12.37 3.75 6.38
C TRP A 93 -11.29 2.66 6.50
N TYR A 94 -10.97 1.95 5.42
CA TYR A 94 -9.99 0.84 5.46
C TYR A 94 -8.52 1.29 5.46
N ILE A 95 -8.22 2.52 5.05
CA ILE A 95 -6.84 3.06 5.06
C ILE A 95 -6.49 3.66 6.42
N TRP A 96 -7.51 3.99 7.23
CA TRP A 96 -7.38 4.64 8.54
C TRP A 96 -7.44 3.68 9.72
N LEU A 97 -7.86 2.43 9.50
CA LEU A 97 -7.87 1.34 10.48
C LEU A 97 -6.67 0.42 10.25
#